data_AF-A0A0Q5VB22-F1
#
_entry.id   AF-A0A0Q5VB22-F1
#
_cell.length_a   1.000
_cell.length_b   1.000
_cell.length_c   1.000
_cell.angle_alpha   90.00
_cell.angle_beta   90.00
_cell.angle_gamma   90.00
#
_symmetry.space_group_name_H-M   'P 1'
#
loop_
_entity.id
_entity.type
_entity.pdbx_description
1 polymer ?
#
loop_
_entity_poly.entity_id
_entity_poly.type
_entity_poly.pdbx_seq_one_letter_code
_entity_poly.pdbx_strand_id
1 'polypeptide(L)'
;MFDRSRMRYDAIGGVRGDDAPPPPPVPVLRSLDALPPIDVEARGPQCVAASGSAILWRANAHRRQTFTLAVLGGSATTVAFAVDAQEVPWPGRLLPEPTTTDVVVAEAGSGFRTTSFRFVTVPTTTGPAMLSALINAGCLQQAEAVAAYLDQSAAQ
;
A
#
# COMPACT_ATOMS: atom_id res chain seq x y z
N MET A 1 23.32 -34.04 56.01
CA MET A 1 23.00 -32.77 56.69
C MET A 1 22.80 -31.72 55.59
N PHE A 2 21.65 -31.04 55.58
CA PHE A 2 21.19 -30.10 54.55
C PHE A 2 22.05 -28.82 54.47
N ASP A 3 22.19 -28.21 53.27
CA ASP A 3 21.58 -26.91 52.89
C ASP A 3 22.10 -26.47 51.48
N ARG A 4 21.31 -26.36 50.39
CA ARG A 4 20.28 -25.37 50.00
C ARG A 4 20.73 -23.92 49.71
N SER A 5 21.82 -23.71 48.97
CA SER A 5 22.04 -22.43 48.27
C SER A 5 21.59 -22.47 46.81
N ARG A 6 20.40 -21.92 46.59
CA ARG A 6 19.75 -21.60 45.32
C ARG A 6 20.71 -20.81 44.41
N MET A 7 21.15 -21.41 43.31
CA MET A 7 21.58 -20.63 42.15
C MET A 7 20.34 -19.89 41.62
N ARG A 8 20.35 -18.57 41.83
CA ARG A 8 19.36 -17.66 41.30
C ARG A 8 19.47 -17.69 39.78
N TYR A 9 18.38 -18.06 39.14
CA TYR A 9 18.08 -17.61 37.78
C TYR A 9 17.96 -16.09 37.84
N ASP A 10 19.03 -15.38 37.49
CA ASP A 10 18.86 -14.00 37.06
C ASP A 10 18.22 -14.05 35.67
N ALA A 11 16.91 -13.84 35.69
CA ALA A 11 16.11 -13.50 34.53
C ALA A 11 16.67 -12.19 33.95
N ILE A 12 17.61 -12.32 33.00
CA ILE A 12 17.95 -11.20 32.13
C ILE A 12 16.78 -10.99 31.20
N GLY A 13 15.92 -10.05 31.63
CA GLY A 13 15.38 -8.99 30.79
C GLY A 13 14.87 -9.45 29.45
N GLY A 14 13.57 -9.73 29.38
CA GLY A 14 12.83 -9.66 28.14
C GLY A 14 12.98 -8.25 27.55
N VAL A 15 13.90 -8.12 26.59
CA VAL A 15 13.86 -7.03 25.63
C VAL A 15 12.77 -7.43 24.63
N ARG A 16 11.52 -7.09 24.96
CA ARG A 16 10.53 -6.83 23.91
C ARG A 16 11.08 -5.63 23.17
N GLY A 17 11.84 -5.90 22.11
CA GLY A 17 12.08 -4.90 21.10
C GLY A 17 10.71 -4.54 20.55
N ASP A 18 10.20 -3.38 20.95
CA ASP A 18 9.35 -2.54 20.10
C ASP A 18 10.16 -2.07 18.86
N ASP A 19 10.98 -2.95 18.27
CA ASP A 19 11.49 -2.86 16.91
C ASP A 19 10.40 -3.39 15.97
N ALA A 20 9.16 -2.93 16.18
CA ALA A 20 8.21 -2.96 15.10
C ALA A 20 8.88 -2.14 13.99
N PRO A 21 9.19 -2.73 12.81
CA PRO A 21 9.70 -1.94 11.71
C PRO A 21 8.75 -0.76 11.53
N PRO A 22 9.29 0.46 11.28
CA PRO A 22 8.44 1.63 11.11
C PRO A 22 7.35 1.25 10.11
N PRO A 23 6.07 1.60 10.40
CA PRO A 23 5.00 1.28 9.49
C PRO A 23 5.40 1.79 8.10
N PRO A 24 5.14 1.00 7.04
CA PRO A 24 5.48 1.44 5.70
C PRO A 24 4.88 2.83 5.49
N PRO A 25 5.63 3.76 4.87
CA PRO A 25 5.13 5.10 4.63
C PRO A 25 3.80 5.00 3.88
N VAL A 26 2.80 5.71 4.38
CA VAL A 26 1.45 5.69 3.80
C VAL A 26 1.44 6.64 2.60
N PRO A 27 0.79 6.28 1.47
CA PRO A 27 0.66 7.19 0.34
C PRO A 27 0.00 8.50 0.78
N VAL A 28 0.56 9.63 0.33
CA VAL A 28 0.04 10.96 0.67
C VAL A 28 -1.19 11.26 -0.17
N LEU A 29 -2.25 11.72 0.48
CA LEU A 29 -3.45 12.19 -0.19
C LEU A 29 -3.33 13.65 -0.62
N ARG A 30 -3.67 13.94 -1.88
CA ARG A 30 -3.69 15.30 -2.43
C ARG A 30 -5.02 16.02 -2.20
N SER A 31 -6.11 15.27 -2.13
CA SER A 31 -7.47 15.75 -1.89
C SER A 31 -8.35 14.58 -1.45
N LEU A 32 -9.38 14.85 -0.64
CA LEU A 32 -10.40 13.88 -0.26
C LEU A 32 -11.43 13.61 -1.36
N ASP A 33 -11.33 14.28 -2.50
CA ASP A 33 -12.21 14.07 -3.65
C ASP A 33 -11.67 13.01 -4.63
N ALA A 34 -10.41 12.57 -4.43
CA ALA A 34 -9.74 11.58 -5.27
C ALA A 34 -9.36 10.36 -4.43
N LEU A 35 -9.47 9.16 -5.04
CA LEU A 35 -9.02 7.94 -4.37
C LEU A 35 -7.52 7.99 -4.08
N PRO A 36 -7.07 7.39 -2.96
CA PRO A 36 -5.65 7.29 -2.68
C PRO A 36 -4.91 6.51 -3.78
N PRO A 37 -3.66 6.87 -4.09
CA PRO A 37 -2.83 6.13 -5.04
C PRO A 37 -2.74 4.62 -4.71
N ILE A 38 -2.53 3.81 -5.74
CA ILE A 38 -2.31 2.36 -5.64
C ILE A 38 -0.85 2.10 -5.32
N ASP A 39 -0.56 1.46 -4.21
CA ASP A 39 0.81 1.11 -3.83
C ASP A 39 1.30 -0.11 -4.63
N VAL A 40 2.43 0.03 -5.34
CA VAL A 40 3.07 -1.06 -6.10
C VAL A 40 3.59 -2.18 -5.20
N GLU A 41 3.83 -1.91 -3.92
CA GLU A 41 4.25 -2.89 -2.91
C GLU A 41 3.10 -3.38 -2.03
N ALA A 42 1.86 -2.95 -2.32
CA ALA A 42 0.68 -3.30 -1.55
C ALA A 42 0.51 -4.81 -1.39
N ARG A 43 0.00 -5.18 -0.21
CA ARG A 43 -0.46 -6.54 0.09
C ARG A 43 -1.95 -6.50 0.36
N GLY A 44 -2.74 -7.02 -0.58
CA GLY A 44 -4.19 -7.10 -0.47
C GLY A 44 -4.93 -6.23 -1.50
N PRO A 45 -6.26 -6.08 -1.37
CA PRO A 45 -7.08 -5.37 -2.36
C PRO A 45 -6.70 -3.89 -2.52
N GLN A 46 -6.81 -3.38 -3.73
CA GLN A 46 -6.62 -1.97 -4.09
C GLN A 46 -7.88 -1.44 -4.76
N CYS A 47 -8.44 -0.39 -4.20
CA CYS A 47 -9.66 0.25 -4.64
C CYS A 47 -9.40 1.26 -5.75
N VAL A 48 -10.25 1.22 -6.78
CA VAL A 48 -10.20 2.12 -7.93
C VAL A 48 -11.59 2.63 -8.28
N ALA A 49 -11.67 3.84 -8.84
CA ALA A 49 -12.94 4.44 -9.24
C ALA A 49 -13.28 3.96 -10.65
N ALA A 50 -14.52 3.54 -10.88
CA ALA A 50 -14.98 2.97 -12.15
C ALA A 50 -14.70 3.88 -13.37
N SER A 51 -14.73 5.20 -13.18
CA SER A 51 -14.54 6.21 -14.23
C SER A 51 -13.31 7.09 -14.01
N GLY A 52 -12.40 6.67 -13.11
CA GLY A 52 -11.30 7.51 -12.64
C GLY A 52 -9.98 7.25 -13.36
N SER A 53 -9.13 8.27 -13.37
CA SER A 53 -7.68 8.09 -13.55
C SER A 53 -7.09 7.53 -12.26
N ALA A 54 -6.21 6.54 -12.35
CA ALA A 54 -5.50 6.02 -11.20
C ALA A 54 -4.03 6.45 -11.20
N ILE A 55 -3.49 6.60 -10.01
CA ILE A 55 -2.09 6.92 -9.77
C ILE A 55 -1.45 5.71 -9.08
N LEU A 56 -0.29 5.31 -9.57
CA LEU A 56 0.58 4.35 -8.91
C LEU A 56 1.52 5.10 -7.98
N TRP A 57 1.76 4.52 -6.81
CA TRP A 57 2.66 5.04 -5.81
C TRP A 57 3.70 4.00 -5.42
N ARG A 58 4.88 4.47 -5.03
CA ARG A 58 5.93 3.67 -4.39
C ARG A 58 6.52 4.41 -3.20
N ALA A 59 7.05 3.66 -2.24
CA ALA A 59 7.89 4.21 -1.20
C ALA A 59 9.10 4.93 -1.84
N ASN A 60 9.52 6.05 -1.23
CA ASN A 60 10.55 6.91 -1.83
C ASN A 60 11.85 6.13 -2.05
N ALA A 61 12.28 6.05 -3.30
CA ALA A 61 13.52 5.37 -3.68
C ALA A 61 14.42 6.36 -4.41
N HIS A 62 15.64 6.55 -3.89
CA HIS A 62 16.69 7.40 -4.45
C HIS A 62 17.26 6.88 -5.79
N ARG A 63 16.54 6.00 -6.46
CA ARG A 63 16.91 5.40 -7.73
C ARG A 63 15.70 5.27 -8.63
N ARG A 64 15.96 5.31 -9.94
CA ARG A 64 14.98 4.92 -10.95
C ARG A 64 14.58 3.47 -10.72
N GLN A 65 13.28 3.18 -10.73
CA GLN A 65 12.75 1.82 -10.71
C GLN A 65 11.74 1.65 -11.82
N THR A 66 11.75 0.46 -12.40
CA THR A 66 10.84 0.07 -13.47
C THR A 66 10.04 -1.13 -12.96
N PHE A 67 8.73 -1.06 -13.11
CA PHE A 67 7.82 -2.13 -12.73
C PHE A 67 7.08 -2.63 -13.96
N THR A 68 6.95 -3.94 -14.07
CA THR A 68 6.03 -4.58 -15.01
C THR A 68 4.73 -4.84 -14.29
N LEU A 69 3.64 -4.29 -14.84
CA LEU A 69 2.28 -4.50 -14.39
C LEU A 69 1.63 -5.50 -15.33
N ALA A 70 1.30 -6.67 -14.83
CA ALA A 70 0.62 -7.71 -15.60
C ALA A 70 -0.77 -7.95 -15.02
N VAL A 71 -1.79 -7.80 -15.86
CA VAL A 71 -3.16 -8.14 -15.52
C VAL A 71 -3.37 -9.62 -15.83
N LEU A 72 -3.80 -10.42 -14.85
CA LEU A 72 -4.02 -11.85 -15.07
C LEU A 72 -5.11 -12.07 -16.13
N GLY A 73 -4.79 -12.79 -17.20
CA GLY A 73 -5.67 -12.98 -18.36
C GLY A 73 -5.75 -11.77 -19.31
N GLY A 74 -4.97 -10.73 -19.07
CA GLY A 74 -4.95 -9.49 -19.84
C GLY A 74 -3.56 -9.12 -20.37
N SER A 75 -3.39 -7.83 -20.68
CA SER A 75 -2.12 -7.28 -21.16
C SER A 75 -1.14 -6.99 -20.02
N ALA A 76 0.15 -7.03 -20.34
CA ALA A 76 1.20 -6.51 -19.49
C ALA A 76 1.71 -5.17 -20.04
N THR A 77 2.11 -4.29 -19.14
CA THR A 77 2.68 -2.98 -19.47
C THR A 77 3.79 -2.64 -18.48
N THR A 78 4.68 -1.73 -18.86
CA THR A 78 5.80 -1.32 -18.03
C THR A 78 5.65 0.13 -17.63
N VAL A 79 5.87 0.42 -16.36
CA VAL A 79 5.90 1.77 -15.80
C VAL A 79 7.27 2.05 -15.21
N ALA A 80 7.78 3.26 -15.41
CA ALA A 80 9.06 3.69 -14.86
C ALA A 80 8.86 4.91 -13.96
N PHE A 81 9.31 4.79 -12.72
CA PHE A 81 9.43 5.92 -11.81
C PHE A 81 10.80 6.56 -11.98
N ALA A 82 10.84 7.87 -12.21
CA ALA A 82 12.08 8.65 -12.23
C ALA A 82 12.77 8.64 -10.84
N VAL A 83 14.03 9.05 -10.76
CA VAL A 83 14.71 9.22 -9.46
C VAL A 83 13.89 10.16 -8.57
N ASP A 84 13.69 9.80 -7.30
CA ASP A 84 12.90 10.53 -6.29
C ASP A 84 11.41 10.75 -6.61
N ALA A 85 10.91 10.25 -7.74
CA ALA A 85 9.47 10.28 -8.04
C ALA A 85 8.74 9.21 -7.25
N GLN A 86 7.72 9.60 -6.47
CA GLN A 86 6.90 8.66 -5.70
C GLN A 86 5.61 8.25 -6.42
N GLU A 87 5.15 9.05 -7.38
CA GLU A 87 3.88 8.86 -8.06
C GLU A 87 4.06 8.86 -9.58
N VAL A 88 3.32 8.00 -10.25
CA VAL A 88 3.21 7.98 -11.71
C VAL A 88 1.78 7.64 -12.12
N PRO A 89 1.27 8.18 -13.24
CA PRO A 89 -0.03 7.78 -13.75
C PRO A 89 -0.08 6.29 -14.08
N TRP A 90 -1.22 5.64 -13.84
CA TRP A 90 -1.46 4.29 -14.32
C TRP A 90 -1.35 4.25 -15.85
N PRO A 91 -0.54 3.33 -16.42
CA PRO A 91 -0.36 3.25 -17.86
C PRO A 91 -1.57 2.59 -18.55
N GLY A 92 -2.48 3.41 -19.07
CA GLY A 92 -3.61 2.96 -19.89
C GLY A 92 -4.88 3.77 -19.66
N ARG A 93 -5.84 3.69 -20.59
CA ARG A 93 -7.13 4.39 -20.50
C ARG A 93 -8.21 3.62 -19.74
N LEU A 94 -7.99 2.34 -19.48
CA LEU A 94 -8.94 1.46 -18.81
C LEU A 94 -8.22 0.82 -17.64
N LEU A 95 -8.63 1.21 -16.43
CA LEU A 95 -8.48 0.35 -15.27
C LEU A 95 -9.08 -1.02 -15.61
N PRO A 96 -8.50 -2.14 -15.14
CA PRO A 96 -9.04 -3.46 -15.40
C PRO A 96 -10.54 -3.48 -15.12
N GLU A 97 -11.31 -4.10 -16.02
CA GLU A 97 -12.76 -4.11 -15.92
C GLU A 97 -13.21 -4.59 -14.53
N PRO A 98 -14.34 -4.06 -14.03
CA PRO A 98 -14.73 -4.15 -12.63
C PRO A 98 -15.19 -5.56 -12.27
N THR A 99 -14.26 -6.49 -12.10
CA THR A 99 -14.42 -7.78 -11.44
C THR A 99 -13.05 -8.34 -11.13
N THR A 100 -12.60 -8.11 -9.89
CA THR A 100 -11.58 -8.91 -9.20
C THR A 100 -10.35 -9.28 -10.04
N THR A 101 -9.80 -8.33 -10.79
CA THR A 101 -8.65 -8.66 -11.63
C THR A 101 -7.40 -8.65 -10.75
N ASP A 102 -6.73 -9.80 -10.72
CA ASP A 102 -5.45 -9.91 -10.03
C ASP A 102 -4.38 -9.26 -10.91
N VAL A 103 -3.71 -8.26 -10.34
CA VAL A 103 -2.58 -7.58 -10.95
C VAL A 103 -1.33 -8.08 -10.28
N VAL A 104 -0.39 -8.50 -11.11
CA VAL A 104 0.96 -8.87 -10.71
C VAL A 104 1.88 -7.70 -11.01
N VAL A 105 2.57 -7.21 -10.00
CA VAL A 105 3.58 -6.15 -10.12
C VAL A 105 4.94 -6.78 -9.87
N ALA A 106 5.83 -6.65 -10.84
CA ALA A 106 7.19 -7.15 -10.74
C ALA A 106 8.20 -6.01 -10.92
N GLU A 107 9.06 -5.78 -9.93
CA GLU A 107 10.20 -4.87 -10.09
C GLU A 107 11.22 -5.48 -11.07
N ALA A 108 11.61 -4.72 -12.09
CA ALA A 108 12.64 -5.13 -13.03
C ALA A 108 14.03 -5.05 -12.37
N GLY A 109 14.78 -6.16 -12.36
CA GLY A 109 16.13 -6.22 -11.80
C GLY A 109 16.52 -7.62 -11.29
N SER A 110 17.69 -7.73 -10.65
CA SER A 110 18.15 -8.99 -10.04
C SER A 110 17.36 -9.30 -8.75
N GLY A 111 16.48 -10.30 -8.80
CA GLY A 111 15.74 -10.79 -7.64
C GLY A 111 14.24 -10.49 -7.63
N PHE A 112 13.62 -10.27 -8.79
CA PHE A 112 12.16 -10.12 -9.06
C PHE A 112 11.30 -10.14 -7.79
N ARG A 113 11.16 -8.96 -7.16
CA ARG A 113 10.12 -8.80 -6.15
C ARG A 113 8.79 -8.72 -6.88
N THR A 114 8.00 -9.76 -6.68
CA THR A 114 6.66 -9.85 -7.23
C THR A 114 5.66 -9.64 -6.11
N THR A 115 4.80 -8.64 -6.28
CA THR A 115 3.60 -8.42 -5.47
C THR A 115 2.38 -8.71 -6.33
N SER A 116 1.30 -9.14 -5.70
CA SER A 116 0.02 -9.31 -6.37
C SER A 116 -1.08 -8.70 -5.53
N PHE A 117 -1.92 -7.90 -6.16
CA PHE A 117 -3.10 -7.33 -5.54
C PHE A 117 -4.29 -7.41 -6.49
N ARG A 118 -5.48 -7.32 -5.90
CA ARG A 118 -6.74 -7.37 -6.64
C ARG A 118 -7.34 -5.99 -6.74
N PHE A 119 -7.83 -5.61 -7.91
CA PHE A 119 -8.64 -4.41 -8.02
C PHE A 119 -10.06 -4.61 -7.52
N VAL A 120 -10.54 -3.64 -6.74
CA VAL A 120 -11.91 -3.53 -6.28
C VAL A 120 -12.46 -2.19 -6.73
N THR A 121 -13.57 -2.22 -7.46
CA THR A 121 -14.20 -0.98 -7.91
C THR A 121 -15.07 -0.40 -6.81
N VAL A 122 -14.87 0.87 -6.51
CA VAL A 122 -15.69 1.62 -5.55
C VAL A 122 -16.34 2.83 -6.21
N PRO A 123 -17.51 3.26 -5.74
CA PRO A 123 -18.12 4.50 -6.22
C PRO A 123 -17.22 5.69 -5.87
N THR A 124 -17.20 6.68 -6.76
CA THR A 124 -16.56 7.97 -6.48
C THR A 124 -17.34 8.65 -5.35
N THR A 125 -16.69 8.84 -4.21
CA THR A 125 -17.22 9.47 -3.00
C THR A 125 -16.15 10.39 -2.43
N THR A 126 -16.52 11.32 -1.56
CA THR A 126 -15.59 12.32 -1.01
C THR A 126 -15.59 12.31 0.52
N GLY A 127 -14.48 12.75 1.11
CA GLY A 127 -14.38 12.99 2.54
C GLY A 127 -14.61 11.74 3.41
N PRO A 128 -15.34 11.84 4.53
CA PRO A 128 -15.58 10.71 5.44
C PRO A 128 -16.28 9.52 4.78
N ALA A 129 -17.11 9.75 3.76
CA ALA A 129 -17.79 8.68 3.03
C ALA A 129 -16.81 7.79 2.26
N MET A 130 -15.67 8.35 1.81
CA MET A 130 -14.60 7.59 1.16
C MET A 130 -13.97 6.58 2.11
N LEU A 131 -13.70 6.98 3.36
CA LEU A 131 -13.15 6.09 4.37
C LEU A 131 -14.04 4.85 4.57
N SER A 132 -15.34 5.06 4.77
CA SER A 132 -16.29 3.96 4.92
C SER A 132 -16.39 3.09 3.66
N ALA A 133 -16.38 3.71 2.46
CA ALA A 133 -16.41 2.96 1.20
C ALA A 133 -15.18 2.05 1.03
N LEU A 134 -13.99 2.54 1.36
CA LEU A 134 -12.74 1.78 1.28
C LEU A 134 -12.69 0.63 2.30
N ILE A 135 -13.13 0.86 3.54
CA ILE A 135 -13.20 -0.18 4.58
C ILE A 135 -14.17 -1.28 4.16
N ASN A 136 -15.38 -0.93 3.71
CA ASN A 136 -16.39 -1.89 3.27
C ASN A 136 -15.94 -2.70 2.05
N ALA A 137 -15.08 -2.12 1.21
CA ALA A 137 -14.47 -2.77 0.06
C ALA A 137 -13.19 -3.58 0.41
N GLY A 138 -12.70 -3.53 1.65
CA GLY A 138 -11.52 -4.25 2.11
C GLY A 138 -10.17 -3.61 1.71
N CYS A 139 -10.17 -2.36 1.25
CA CYS A 139 -8.99 -1.63 0.81
C CYS A 139 -8.31 -0.90 1.98
N LEU A 140 -7.85 -1.66 2.97
CA LEU A 140 -7.42 -1.13 4.28
C LEU A 140 -6.25 -0.14 4.19
N GLN A 141 -5.23 -0.42 3.37
CA GLN A 141 -4.08 0.48 3.22
C GLN A 141 -4.49 1.87 2.69
N GLN A 142 -5.44 1.90 1.76
CA GLN A 142 -6.01 3.15 1.24
C GLN A 142 -6.94 3.81 2.26
N ALA A 143 -7.70 3.02 3.03
CA ALA A 143 -8.51 3.55 4.14
C ALA A 143 -7.64 4.22 5.22
N GLU A 144 -6.50 3.62 5.57
CA GLU A 144 -5.52 4.20 6.50
C GLU A 144 -4.96 5.54 5.99
N ALA A 145 -4.69 5.65 4.67
CA ALA A 145 -4.30 6.92 4.06
C ALA A 145 -5.36 8.01 4.23
N VAL A 146 -6.64 7.67 4.01
CA VAL A 146 -7.77 8.60 4.22
C VAL A 146 -7.90 8.99 5.70
N ALA A 147 -7.81 8.03 6.61
CA ALA A 147 -7.88 8.30 8.05
C ALA A 147 -6.75 9.24 8.51
N ALA A 148 -5.51 8.96 8.11
CA ALA A 148 -4.36 9.79 8.44
C ALA A 148 -4.49 11.23 7.91
N TYR A 149 -5.03 11.39 6.70
CA TYR A 149 -5.29 12.72 6.12
C TYR A 149 -6.37 13.48 6.90
N LEU A 150 -7.47 12.81 7.28
CA LEU A 150 -8.56 13.41 8.06
C LEU A 150 -8.06 13.86 9.44
N ASP A 151 -7.25 13.05 10.11
CA ASP A 151 -6.67 13.38 11.42
C ASP A 151 -5.74 14.60 11.33
N GLN A 152 -4.90 14.66 10.30
CA GLN A 152 -4.02 15.82 10.06
C GLN A 152 -4.81 17.09 9.74
N SER A 153 -5.91 16.97 8.98
CA SER A 153 -6.76 18.10 8.62
C SER A 153 -7.56 18.63 9.82
N ALA A 154 -7.87 17.78 10.80
CA ALA A 154 -8.56 18.19 12.03
C ALA A 154 -7.66 18.89 13.05
N ALA A 155 -6.34 18.78 12.89
CA ALA A 155 -5.34 19.40 13.76
C ALA A 155 -4.91 20.81 13.31
N GLN A 156 -5.42 21.29 12.17
CA GLN A 156 -5.17 22.61 11.60
C GLN A 156 -6.35 23.55 11.86
#